data_AF-A0AAV8ZX20-F1
#
_entry.id   AF-A0AAV8ZX20-F1
#
_cell.length_a   1.000
_cell.length_b   1.000
_cell.length_c   1.000
_cell.angle_alpha   90.00
_cell.angle_beta   90.00
_cell.angle_gamma   90.00
#
_symmetry.space_group_name_H-M   'P 1'
#
loop_
_entity.id
_entity.type
_entity.pdbx_description
1 polymer ?
#
loop_
_entity_poly.entity_id
_entity_poly.type
_entity_poly.pdbx_seq_one_letter_code
_entity_poly.pdbx_strand_id
1 'polypeptide(L)'
;MPSLVNGVLSIHAAARTHNIAYGTLHNRFHGCRIKTTGGQTVLTANEEEAILSSILKCSDWGFPLIPQDVRMFVKIYLDKTGRVIHRFSDNLPGSDWEGS
;
A
#
# COMPACT_ATOMS: atom_id res chain seq x y z
N MET A 1 28.82 20.11 20.16
CA MET A 1 29.27 19.67 18.82
C MET A 1 28.90 18.21 18.64
N PRO A 2 28.18 17.79 17.59
CA PRO A 2 27.91 16.37 17.35
C PRO A 2 29.21 15.69 16.92
N SER A 3 29.60 14.61 17.59
CA SER A 3 30.80 13.84 17.29
C SER A 3 30.65 13.09 15.97
N LEU A 4 31.56 13.35 15.05
CA LEU A 4 31.71 12.64 13.77
C LEU A 4 32.40 11.30 14.02
N VAL A 5 31.86 10.21 13.48
CA VAL A 5 32.59 8.95 13.33
C VAL A 5 32.84 8.80 11.83
N ASN A 6 34.11 8.85 11.42
CA ASN A 6 34.55 8.60 10.04
C ASN A 6 33.94 9.51 8.94
N GLY A 7 33.71 10.79 9.23
CA GLY A 7 33.15 11.73 8.24
C GLY A 7 31.65 11.53 7.96
N VAL A 8 31.01 10.59 8.64
CA VAL A 8 29.57 10.34 8.60
C VAL A 8 28.96 10.83 9.92
N LEU A 9 27.88 11.61 9.83
CA LEU A 9 27.12 12.02 11.02
C LEU A 9 26.55 10.77 11.70
N SER A 10 26.76 10.64 13.01
CA SER A 10 26.09 9.59 13.78
C SER A 10 24.56 9.75 13.68
N ILE A 11 23.82 8.65 13.76
CA ILE A 11 22.34 8.66 13.71
C ILE A 11 21.76 9.64 14.76
N HIS A 12 22.38 9.73 15.94
CA HIS A 12 22.02 10.71 16.97
C HIS A 12 22.29 12.16 16.57
N ALA A 13 23.43 12.42 15.92
CA ALA A 13 23.75 13.75 15.40
C ALA A 13 22.76 14.16 14.31
N ALA A 14 22.48 13.28 13.35
CA ALA A 14 21.52 13.50 12.28
C ALA A 14 20.10 13.70 12.81
N ALA A 15 19.66 12.94 13.81
CA ALA A 15 18.36 13.10 14.46
C ALA A 15 18.17 14.50 15.07
N ARG A 16 19.20 15.03 15.75
CA ARG A 16 19.16 16.39 16.33
C ARG A 16 19.18 17.48 15.27
N THR A 17 20.00 17.33 14.23
CA THR A 17 20.11 18.33 13.14
C THR A 17 18.83 18.41 12.33
N HIS A 18 18.17 17.27 12.07
CA HIS A 18 16.97 17.19 11.23
C HIS A 18 15.66 17.21 12.02
N ASN A 19 15.70 17.30 13.35
CA ASN A 19 14.54 17.21 14.24
C ASN A 19 13.66 15.97 13.95
N ILE A 20 14.29 14.85 13.61
CA ILE A 20 13.63 13.56 13.39
C ILE A 20 13.91 12.69 14.60
N ALA A 21 12.89 12.00 15.11
CA ALA A 21 13.06 11.06 16.22
C ALA A 21 14.16 10.03 15.91
N TYR A 22 15.08 9.82 16.86
CA TYR A 22 16.21 8.90 16.71
C TYR A 22 15.75 7.50 16.26
N GLY A 23 14.68 6.97 16.84
CA GLY A 23 14.13 5.66 16.48
C GLY A 23 13.71 5.56 15.02
N THR A 24 13.13 6.62 14.45
CA THR A 24 12.76 6.68 13.03
C THR A 24 14.00 6.65 12.14
N LEU A 25 15.03 7.43 12.48
CA LEU A 25 16.27 7.48 11.71
C LEU A 25 17.06 6.16 11.82
N HIS A 26 17.07 5.56 13.00
CA HIS A 26 17.68 4.26 13.29
C HIS A 26 17.00 3.14 12.50
N ASN A 27 15.66 3.06 12.54
CA ASN A 27 14.89 2.08 11.78
C ASN A 27 15.13 2.21 10.27
N ARG A 28 15.18 3.44 9.76
CA ARG A 28 15.48 3.71 8.34
C ARG A 28 16.91 3.32 7.97
N PHE A 29 17.89 3.65 8.81
CA PHE A 29 19.31 3.36 8.57
C PHE A 29 19.60 1.86 8.58
N HIS A 30 18.96 1.11 9.48
CA HIS A 30 19.12 -0.36 9.57
C HIS A 30 18.15 -1.14 8.68
N GLY A 31 17.40 -0.46 7.81
CA GLY A 31 16.47 -1.11 6.88
C GLY A 31 15.32 -1.86 7.57
N CYS A 32 15.01 -1.54 8.84
CA CYS A 32 13.83 -2.07 9.50
C CYS A 32 12.60 -1.65 8.69
N ARG A 33 11.78 -2.62 8.26
CA ARG A 33 10.61 -2.42 7.37
C ARG A 33 9.69 -1.32 7.90
N ILE A 34 9.89 -0.10 7.41
CA ILE A 34 8.90 0.97 7.49
C ILE A 34 7.84 0.58 6.46
N LYS A 35 6.64 0.23 6.92
CA LYS A 35 5.51 0.02 6.01
C LYS A 35 5.29 1.32 5.22
N THR A 36 4.95 1.22 3.94
CA THR A 36 4.59 2.37 3.13
C THR A 36 3.53 3.19 3.87
N THR A 37 3.68 4.52 3.86
CA THR A 37 2.71 5.42 4.48
C THR A 37 1.39 5.33 3.71
N GLY A 38 0.29 5.06 4.41
CA GLY A 38 -0.98 4.62 3.81
C GLY A 38 -1.27 3.17 4.21
N GLY A 39 -2.54 2.82 4.44
CA GLY A 39 -2.90 1.47 4.90
C GLY A 39 -2.33 0.37 3.99
N GLN A 40 -2.07 -0.81 4.55
CA GLN A 40 -1.60 -1.95 3.74
C GLN A 40 -2.65 -2.28 2.67
N THR A 41 -2.25 -2.24 1.40
CA THR A 41 -3.12 -2.54 0.25
C THR A 41 -3.75 -3.94 0.42
N VAL A 42 -5.03 -4.09 0.10
CA VAL A 42 -5.68 -5.42 0.15
C VAL A 42 -5.07 -6.31 -0.92
N LEU A 43 -4.88 -5.75 -2.10
CA LEU A 43 -4.37 -6.43 -3.27
C LEU A 43 -2.86 -6.24 -3.36
N THR A 44 -2.18 -7.23 -3.91
CA THR A 44 -0.80 -7.08 -4.37
C THR A 44 -0.78 -6.34 -5.72
N ALA A 45 0.33 -5.72 -6.08
CA ALA A 45 0.46 -5.02 -7.36
C ALA A 45 0.11 -5.92 -8.56
N ASN A 46 0.52 -7.20 -8.51
CA ASN A 46 0.21 -8.17 -9.56
C ASN A 46 -1.29 -8.49 -9.64
N GLU A 47 -1.98 -8.52 -8.49
CA GLU A 47 -3.43 -8.73 -8.42
C GLU A 47 -4.17 -7.52 -9.02
N GLU A 48 -3.73 -6.31 -8.69
CA GLU A 48 -4.29 -5.07 -9.24
C GLU A 48 -4.10 -5.01 -10.76
N GLU A 49 -2.90 -5.33 -11.28
CA GLU A 49 -2.63 -5.37 -12.71
C GLU A 49 -3.49 -6.42 -13.45
N ALA A 50 -3.68 -7.60 -12.86
CA ALA A 50 -4.55 -8.63 -13.43
C ALA A 50 -6.02 -8.20 -13.48
N ILE A 51 -6.50 -7.51 -12.45
CA ILE A 51 -7.87 -6.97 -12.42
C ILE A 51 -8.02 -5.84 -13.45
N LEU A 52 -7.06 -4.92 -13.52
CA LEU A 52 -7.07 -3.81 -14.49
C LEU A 52 -7.04 -4.29 -15.94
N SER A 53 -6.16 -5.24 -16.26
CA SER A 53 -6.09 -5.82 -17.61
C SER A 53 -7.41 -6.50 -18.02
N SER A 54 -8.08 -7.15 -17.07
CA SER A 54 -9.41 -7.73 -17.29
C SER A 54 -10.46 -6.64 -17.56
N ILE A 55 -10.44 -5.55 -16.79
CA ILE A 55 -11.33 -4.40 -16.95
C ILE A 55 -11.14 -3.72 -18.30
N LEU A 56 -9.89 -3.46 -18.70
CA LEU A 56 -9.55 -2.84 -19.98
C LEU A 56 -10.05 -3.72 -21.15
N LYS A 57 -9.89 -5.03 -21.05
CA LYS A 57 -10.38 -5.97 -22.05
C LYS A 57 -11.91 -5.97 -22.18
N CYS A 58 -12.63 -5.83 -21.07
CA CYS A 58 -14.09 -5.64 -21.11
C CYS A 58 -14.48 -4.33 -21.80
N SER A 59 -13.73 -3.25 -21.55
CA SER A 59 -13.92 -1.97 -22.24
C SER A 59 -13.67 -2.09 -23.76
N ASP A 60 -12.62 -2.80 -24.17
CA ASP A 60 -12.32 -3.05 -25.59
C ASP A 60 -13.44 -3.84 -26.30
N TRP A 61 -14.16 -4.69 -25.56
CA TRP A 61 -15.31 -5.44 -26.05
C TRP A 61 -16.62 -4.63 -26.08
N GLY A 62 -16.58 -3.34 -25.73
CA GLY A 62 -17.74 -2.47 -25.71
C GLY A 62 -18.59 -2.56 -24.44
N PHE A 63 -18.04 -3.14 -23.36
CA PHE A 63 -18.68 -3.22 -22.05
C PHE A 63 -17.85 -2.42 -21.02
N PRO A 64 -17.92 -1.07 -21.05
CA PRO A 64 -17.23 -0.25 -20.07
C PRO A 64 -17.81 -0.54 -18.68
N LEU A 65 -16.93 -0.90 -17.76
CA LEU A 65 -17.29 -1.25 -16.39
C LEU A 65 -17.44 0.02 -15.56
N ILE A 66 -18.48 0.06 -14.72
CA ILE A 66 -18.67 1.12 -13.74
C ILE A 66 -17.89 0.79 -12.46
N PRO A 67 -17.62 1.76 -11.58
CA PRO A 67 -16.79 1.49 -10.40
C PRO A 67 -17.38 0.41 -9.46
N GLN A 68 -18.71 0.31 -9.41
CA GLN A 68 -19.39 -0.80 -8.73
C GLN A 68 -19.00 -2.19 -9.24
N ASP A 69 -18.76 -2.34 -10.55
CA ASP A 69 -18.31 -3.61 -11.13
C ASP A 69 -16.90 -3.95 -10.66
N VAL A 70 -16.01 -2.95 -10.56
CA VAL A 70 -14.65 -3.12 -10.04
C VAL A 70 -14.69 -3.66 -8.60
N ARG A 71 -15.54 -3.08 -7.74
CA ARG A 71 -15.75 -3.58 -6.38
C ARG A 71 -16.28 -5.01 -6.35
N MET A 72 -17.16 -5.37 -7.28
CA MET A 72 -17.67 -6.73 -7.43
C MET A 72 -16.58 -7.71 -7.87
N PHE A 73 -15.71 -7.32 -8.82
CA PHE A 73 -14.56 -8.13 -9.24
C PHE A 73 -13.62 -8.42 -8.06
N VAL A 74 -13.33 -7.41 -7.25
CA VAL A 74 -12.50 -7.56 -6.04
C VAL A 74 -13.16 -8.51 -5.03
N LYS A 75 -14.46 -8.35 -4.77
CA LYS A 75 -15.22 -9.28 -3.91
C LYS A 75 -15.11 -10.72 -4.42
N ILE A 76 -15.45 -10.95 -5.69
CA ILE A 76 -15.43 -12.29 -6.31
C ILE A 76 -14.01 -12.88 -6.25
N TYR A 77 -12.98 -12.08 -6.47
CA TYR A 77 -11.59 -12.52 -6.38
C TYR A 77 -11.22 -12.95 -4.95
N LEU A 78 -11.56 -12.14 -3.94
CA LEU A 78 -11.30 -12.45 -2.52
C LEU A 78 -12.07 -13.71 -2.07
N ASP A 79 -13.33 -13.83 -2.47
CA ASP A 79 -14.17 -14.99 -2.17
C ASP A 79 -13.60 -16.27 -2.79
N LYS A 80 -13.19 -16.21 -4.08
CA LYS A 80 -12.57 -17.34 -4.79
C LYS A 80 -11.22 -17.76 -4.21
N THR A 81 -10.48 -16.82 -3.63
CA THR A 81 -9.18 -17.09 -3.00
C THR A 81 -9.29 -17.48 -1.53
N GLY A 82 -10.51 -17.48 -0.96
CA GLY A 82 -10.75 -17.78 0.46
C GLY A 82 -10.20 -16.71 1.41
N ARG A 83 -9.91 -15.50 0.90
CA ARG A 83 -9.35 -14.40 1.69
C ARG A 83 -10.51 -13.62 2.33
N VAL A 84 -10.49 -13.48 3.66
CA VAL A 84 -11.46 -12.65 4.39
C VAL A 84 -10.80 -11.35 4.82
N ILE A 85 -11.34 -10.23 4.35
CA ILE A 85 -10.85 -8.89 4.66
C ILE A 85 -11.79 -8.22 5.66
N HIS A 86 -11.41 -8.21 6.95
CA HIS A 86 -12.28 -7.74 8.03
C HIS A 86 -12.73 -6.27 7.93
N ARG A 87 -12.01 -5.44 7.18
CA ARG A 87 -12.40 -4.04 6.93
C ARG A 87 -13.47 -3.88 5.85
N PHE A 88 -13.76 -4.95 5.11
CA PHE A 88 -14.81 -4.99 4.10
C PHE A 88 -16.04 -5.70 4.66
N SER A 89 -17.22 -5.22 4.30
CA SER A 89 -18.47 -5.90 4.63
C SER A 89 -18.72 -6.98 3.58
N ASP A 90 -18.76 -8.26 3.99
CA ASP A 90 -18.91 -9.39 3.07
C ASP A 90 -17.87 -9.39 1.94
N ASN A 91 -16.60 -9.09 2.26
CA ASN A 91 -15.50 -8.94 1.29
C ASN A 91 -15.73 -7.87 0.19
N LEU A 92 -16.81 -7.09 0.27
CA LEU A 92 -17.10 -6.03 -0.68
C LEU A 92 -16.43 -4.73 -0.23
N PRO A 93 -15.58 -4.12 -1.06
CA PRO A 93 -15.01 -2.81 -0.76
C PRO A 93 -16.08 -1.72 -0.65
N GLY A 94 -15.87 -0.78 0.28
CA GLY A 94 -16.70 0.43 0.40
C GLY A 94 -16.59 1.35 -0.82
N SER A 95 -17.50 2.31 -0.95
CA SER A 95 -17.46 3.29 -2.05
C SER A 95 -16.25 4.24 -1.99
N ASP A 96 -15.65 4.38 -0.81
CA ASP A 96 -14.45 5.16 -0.53
C ASP A 96 -13.14 4.43 -0.90
N TRP A 97 -13.21 3.12 -1.15
CA TRP A 97 -12.04 2.29 -1.41
C TRP A 97 -11.33 2.65 -2.73
N GLU A 98 -12.08 3.11 -3.73
CA GLU A 98 -11.55 3.46 -5.06
C GLU A 98 -10.77 4.80 -5.07
N GLY A 99 -10.92 5.63 -4.03
CA GLY A 99 -10.30 6.96 -3.93
C GLY A 99 -9.15 7.06 -2.93
N SER A 100 -8.64 5.91 -2.45
CA SER A 100 -7.57 5.80 -1.44
C SER A 100 -6.17 5.75 -2.05
#